data_AF-A0A250FTY6-F1
#
_entry.id   AF-A0A250FTY6-F1
#
_cell.length_a   1.000
_cell.length_b   1.000
_cell.length_c   1.000
_cell.angle_alpha   90.00
_cell.angle_beta   90.00
_cell.angle_gamma   90.00
#
_symmetry.space_group_name_H-M   'P 1'
#
loop_
_entity.id
_entity.type
_entity.pdbx_description
1 polymer ?
#
loop_
_entity_poly.entity_id
_entity_poly.type
_entity_poly.pdbx_seq_one_letter_code
_entity_poly.pdbx_strand_id
1 'polypeptide(L)'
;MYNKIEKFLLERFPSLWNTKLCWILIISLPIHAFFFMLGWLLLDEEKLIRYYYSPHIDEYFVTPFLLHLIISILLIVGWLVMLFKHNAFKNFYPSSPLKLFGQFVQYFIILSCSTLFSISFSLGVKTRVNIYYTDDYIKKLSDKFPFQQQNKISPQVLDGLSTDFEEPAKVLSHQKLDTLKSVTSIDDNNSETTETTATVDHSGYDEHQYYDSKTDNLTENLRMIENFSMTENILAYIPLIFILSTLIFCFRVTNLRTLLFTIIFSGILVLVLGIFSLIMALGGGHSSILWLYIITAYGIIVISFGLVTQVRKLYSGILLNFSLLFFVPATFGFVVLITNSDFFEHNFIPVSYFIFGLGFLFVLLYTHILHKWRALPE
;
A
#
# COMPACT_ATOMS: atom_id res chain seq x y z
N MET A 1 -5.93 5.30 -39.10
CA MET A 1 -5.68 6.30 -38.02
C MET A 1 -4.36 6.04 -37.28
N TYR A 2 -4.08 4.78 -36.88
CA TYR A 2 -2.84 4.33 -36.22
C TYR A 2 -1.55 4.88 -36.85
N ASN A 3 -1.38 4.77 -38.17
CA ASN A 3 -0.16 5.23 -38.85
C ASN A 3 0.06 6.74 -38.86
N LYS A 4 -0.99 7.57 -38.71
CA LYS A 4 -0.85 9.04 -38.68
C LYS A 4 -0.36 9.53 -37.32
N ILE A 5 -0.87 8.95 -36.23
CA ILE A 5 -0.47 9.29 -34.85
C ILE A 5 0.95 8.81 -34.58
N GLU A 6 1.28 7.57 -34.97
CA GLU A 6 2.64 7.03 -34.86
C GLU A 6 3.66 7.89 -35.61
N LYS A 7 3.35 8.29 -36.85
CA LYS A 7 4.20 9.19 -37.63
C LYS A 7 4.35 10.57 -36.98
N PHE A 8 3.26 11.17 -36.51
CA PHE A 8 3.30 12.46 -35.82
C PHE A 8 4.14 12.43 -34.53
N LEU A 9 3.95 11.41 -33.69
CA LEU A 9 4.71 11.23 -32.46
C LEU A 9 6.19 10.98 -32.76
N LEU A 10 6.50 10.20 -33.79
CA LEU A 10 7.87 9.94 -34.21
C LEU A 10 8.58 11.23 -34.65
N GLU A 11 7.92 12.06 -35.46
CA GLU A 11 8.51 13.28 -36.04
C GLU A 11 8.67 14.42 -35.02
N ARG A 12 7.73 14.56 -34.06
CA ARG A 12 7.70 15.70 -33.13
C ARG A 12 8.05 15.36 -31.69
N PHE A 13 7.69 14.17 -31.24
CA PHE A 13 7.83 13.74 -29.84
C PHE A 13 8.47 12.33 -29.73
N PRO A 14 9.70 12.14 -30.22
CA PRO A 14 10.31 10.82 -30.36
C PRO A 14 10.46 10.09 -29.03
N SER A 15 10.60 10.80 -27.89
CA SER A 15 10.60 10.17 -26.57
C SER A 15 9.26 9.53 -26.22
N LEU A 16 8.14 10.24 -26.45
CA LEU A 16 6.79 9.74 -26.16
C LEU A 16 6.44 8.56 -27.06
N TRP A 17 6.87 8.62 -28.32
CA TRP A 17 6.75 7.53 -29.26
C TRP A 17 7.54 6.29 -28.81
N ASN A 18 8.79 6.50 -28.37
CA ASN A 18 9.67 5.40 -27.96
C ASN A 18 9.20 4.72 -26.67
N THR A 19 8.71 5.49 -25.69
CA THR A 19 8.19 4.93 -24.44
C THR A 19 6.76 4.38 -24.58
N LYS A 20 6.09 4.66 -25.71
CA LYS A 20 4.68 4.31 -25.96
C LYS A 20 3.73 4.90 -24.90
N LEU A 21 4.13 6.00 -24.24
CA LEU A 21 3.34 6.65 -23.17
C LEU A 21 1.91 6.96 -23.61
N CYS A 22 1.73 7.58 -24.78
CA CYS A 22 0.41 7.96 -25.27
C CYS A 22 -0.54 6.76 -25.41
N TRP A 23 -0.04 5.60 -25.85
CA TRP A 23 -0.85 4.39 -25.98
C TRP A 23 -1.25 3.82 -24.63
N ILE A 24 -0.33 3.79 -23.67
CA ILE A 24 -0.66 3.31 -22.33
C ILE A 24 -1.69 4.21 -21.67
N LEU A 25 -1.60 5.53 -21.82
CA LEU A 25 -2.62 6.46 -21.28
C LEU A 25 -4.00 6.24 -21.93
N ILE A 26 -4.05 6.03 -23.25
CA ILE A 26 -5.32 5.76 -23.95
C ILE A 26 -5.94 4.43 -23.50
N ILE A 27 -5.12 3.42 -23.21
CA ILE A 27 -5.60 2.10 -22.74
C ILE A 27 -5.95 2.12 -21.24
N SER A 28 -5.18 2.84 -20.41
CA SER A 28 -5.39 2.88 -18.96
C SER A 28 -6.64 3.67 -18.60
N LEU A 29 -7.00 4.70 -19.37
CA LEU A 29 -8.19 5.53 -19.11
C LEU A 29 -9.51 4.73 -19.05
N PRO A 30 -9.88 3.90 -20.05
CA PRO A 30 -11.10 3.09 -19.97
C PRO A 30 -11.01 2.02 -18.87
N ILE A 31 -9.81 1.53 -18.52
CA ILE A 31 -9.63 0.60 -17.40
C ILE A 31 -9.93 1.32 -16.07
N HIS A 32 -9.43 2.54 -15.86
CA HIS A 32 -9.78 3.35 -14.69
C HIS A 32 -11.29 3.61 -14.61
N ALA A 33 -11.94 3.96 -15.73
CA ALA A 33 -13.38 4.14 -15.79
C ALA A 33 -14.15 2.86 -15.45
N PHE A 34 -13.67 1.71 -15.95
CA PHE A 34 -14.21 0.39 -15.62
C PHE A 34 -14.10 0.12 -14.11
N PHE A 35 -12.93 0.30 -13.49
CA PHE A 35 -12.75 0.08 -12.05
C PHE A 35 -13.58 1.05 -11.20
N PHE A 36 -13.71 2.30 -11.62
CA PHE A 36 -14.61 3.27 -10.97
C PHE A 36 -16.06 2.80 -11.02
N MET A 37 -16.55 2.41 -12.19
CA MET A 37 -17.91 1.88 -12.35
C MET A 37 -18.12 0.58 -11.57
N LEU A 38 -17.10 -0.28 -11.53
CA LEU A 38 -17.08 -1.51 -10.77
C LEU A 38 -17.26 -1.22 -9.27
N GLY A 39 -16.49 -0.29 -8.71
CA GLY A 39 -16.62 0.15 -7.31
C GLY A 39 -17.96 0.79 -7.01
N TRP A 40 -18.48 1.58 -7.94
CA TRP A 40 -19.81 2.15 -7.83
C TRP A 40 -20.90 1.06 -7.77
N LEU A 41 -20.85 0.04 -8.63
CA LEU A 41 -21.93 -0.95 -8.74
C LEU A 41 -21.90 -2.05 -7.68
N LEU A 42 -20.71 -2.51 -7.28
CA LEU A 42 -20.54 -3.69 -6.41
C LEU A 42 -20.78 -3.47 -4.93
N LEU A 43 -21.10 -2.25 -4.51
CA LEU A 43 -21.49 -1.98 -3.13
C LEU A 43 -22.83 -2.67 -2.83
N ASP A 44 -22.80 -3.60 -1.88
CA ASP A 44 -23.93 -4.43 -1.49
C ASP A 44 -24.54 -3.93 -0.18
N GLU A 45 -25.80 -3.53 -0.28
CA GLU A 45 -26.57 -2.97 0.83
C GLU A 45 -26.85 -3.99 1.93
N GLU A 46 -27.04 -5.27 1.59
CA GLU A 46 -27.32 -6.30 2.59
C GLU A 46 -26.08 -6.55 3.45
N LYS A 47 -24.91 -6.67 2.81
CA LYS A 47 -23.66 -6.89 3.56
C LYS A 47 -23.21 -5.65 4.32
N LEU A 48 -23.47 -4.44 3.81
CA LEU A 48 -23.27 -3.17 4.52
C LEU A 48 -24.05 -3.07 5.84
N ILE A 49 -25.21 -3.70 5.94
CA ILE A 49 -26.05 -3.61 7.13
C ILE A 49 -25.82 -4.79 8.08
N ARG A 50 -25.65 -5.99 7.51
CA ARG A 50 -25.66 -7.24 8.28
C ARG A 50 -24.33 -7.50 9.01
N TYR A 51 -23.22 -6.94 8.55
CA TYR A 51 -21.88 -7.21 9.09
C TYR A 51 -21.19 -5.92 9.53
N TYR A 52 -20.53 -5.94 10.70
CA TYR A 52 -19.65 -4.87 11.16
C TYR A 52 -18.35 -4.86 10.33
N TYR A 53 -17.96 -3.71 9.76
CA TYR A 53 -16.83 -3.53 8.83
C TYR A 53 -15.44 -3.55 9.49
N SER A 54 -15.20 -4.47 10.42
CA SER A 54 -13.89 -4.61 11.04
C SER A 54 -13.70 -6.08 11.37
N PRO A 55 -12.98 -6.92 10.57
CA PRO A 55 -12.02 -6.69 9.49
C PRO A 55 -12.31 -7.53 8.22
N HIS A 56 -13.57 -7.90 7.95
CA HIS A 56 -13.97 -8.78 6.83
C HIS A 56 -14.09 -8.09 5.46
N ILE A 57 -13.27 -7.05 5.24
CA ILE A 57 -13.05 -6.36 3.96
C ILE A 57 -12.54 -7.34 2.89
N ASP A 58 -12.03 -8.50 3.31
CA ASP A 58 -11.46 -9.53 2.46
C ASP A 58 -12.37 -9.90 1.29
N GLU A 59 -13.64 -10.29 1.46
CA GLU A 59 -14.40 -10.75 0.27
C GLU A 59 -14.76 -9.65 -0.74
N TYR A 60 -15.14 -8.46 -0.27
CA TYR A 60 -15.55 -7.35 -1.17
C TYR A 60 -14.39 -6.75 -1.94
N PHE A 61 -13.23 -6.64 -1.29
CA PHE A 61 -12.08 -5.99 -1.88
C PHE A 61 -11.12 -7.01 -2.49
N VAL A 62 -11.05 -8.27 -2.04
CA VAL A 62 -10.14 -9.28 -2.62
C VAL A 62 -10.45 -9.51 -4.09
N THR A 63 -11.71 -9.63 -4.50
CA THR A 63 -12.00 -9.95 -5.92
C THR A 63 -11.61 -8.80 -6.86
N PRO A 64 -12.06 -7.55 -6.65
CA PRO A 64 -11.57 -6.39 -7.40
C PRO A 64 -10.06 -6.17 -7.23
N PHE A 65 -9.50 -6.52 -6.07
CA PHE A 65 -8.07 -6.43 -5.82
C PHE A 65 -7.27 -7.44 -6.69
N LEU A 66 -7.67 -8.69 -6.75
CA LEU A 66 -7.00 -9.66 -7.62
C LEU A 66 -7.15 -9.28 -9.10
N LEU A 67 -8.32 -8.77 -9.49
CA LEU A 67 -8.55 -8.31 -10.86
C LEU A 67 -7.65 -7.12 -11.23
N HIS A 68 -7.50 -6.12 -10.36
CA HIS A 68 -6.60 -4.99 -10.66
C HIS A 68 -5.15 -5.46 -10.78
N LEU A 69 -4.71 -6.39 -9.93
CA LEU A 69 -3.35 -6.92 -9.98
C LEU A 69 -3.07 -7.64 -11.30
N ILE A 70 -3.98 -8.51 -11.74
CA ILE A 70 -3.86 -9.25 -13.00
C ILE A 70 -3.80 -8.27 -14.19
N ILE A 71 -4.74 -7.31 -14.25
CA ILE A 71 -4.79 -6.33 -15.35
C ILE A 71 -3.53 -5.44 -15.35
N SER A 72 -3.07 -5.02 -14.18
CA SER A 72 -1.85 -4.21 -14.02
C SER A 72 -0.63 -4.97 -14.56
N ILE A 73 -0.45 -6.23 -14.17
CA ILE A 73 0.66 -7.07 -14.62
C ILE A 73 0.62 -7.25 -16.14
N LEU A 74 -0.54 -7.59 -16.71
CA LEU A 74 -0.69 -7.78 -18.16
C LEU A 74 -0.36 -6.51 -18.93
N LEU A 75 -0.85 -5.36 -18.47
CA LEU A 75 -0.59 -4.07 -19.09
C LEU A 75 0.90 -3.69 -19.02
N ILE A 76 1.52 -3.86 -17.84
CA ILE A 76 2.95 -3.57 -17.63
C ILE A 76 3.82 -4.50 -18.48
N VAL A 77 3.54 -5.80 -18.49
CA VAL A 77 4.29 -6.78 -19.30
C VAL A 77 4.15 -6.47 -20.78
N GLY A 78 2.93 -6.24 -21.27
CA GLY A 78 2.69 -5.85 -22.66
C GLY A 78 3.43 -4.56 -23.03
N TRP A 79 3.44 -3.58 -22.14
CA TRP A 79 4.21 -2.35 -22.30
C TRP A 79 5.72 -2.60 -22.35
N LEU A 80 6.28 -3.40 -21.44
CA LEU A 80 7.70 -3.73 -21.41
C LEU A 80 8.15 -4.42 -22.71
N VAL A 81 7.34 -5.34 -23.25
CA VAL A 81 7.60 -5.97 -24.55
C VAL A 81 7.67 -4.92 -25.66
N MET A 82 6.73 -3.97 -25.72
CA MET A 82 6.75 -2.89 -26.71
C MET A 82 7.94 -1.95 -26.54
N LEU A 83 8.29 -1.62 -25.30
CA LEU A 83 9.40 -0.75 -24.92
C LEU A 83 10.75 -1.34 -25.36
N PHE A 84 10.95 -2.65 -25.17
CA PHE A 84 12.20 -3.32 -25.49
C PHE A 84 12.32 -3.73 -26.97
N LYS A 85 11.19 -3.95 -27.66
CA LYS A 85 11.18 -4.28 -29.09
C LYS A 85 11.73 -3.15 -29.98
N HIS A 86 11.51 -1.87 -29.62
CA HIS A 86 11.90 -0.71 -30.44
C HIS A 86 13.19 -0.04 -29.98
N ASN A 87 14.25 -0.82 -29.72
CA ASN A 87 15.50 -0.31 -29.15
C ASN A 87 16.37 0.52 -30.14
N ALA A 88 15.92 0.69 -31.39
CA ALA A 88 16.68 1.30 -32.48
C ALA A 88 17.01 2.80 -32.27
N PHE A 89 16.34 3.49 -31.35
CA PHE A 89 16.54 4.93 -31.10
C PHE A 89 17.78 5.27 -30.26
N LYS A 90 18.47 4.26 -29.71
CA LYS A 90 19.61 4.48 -28.82
C LYS A 90 20.79 5.17 -29.53
N ASN A 91 20.87 5.06 -30.87
CA ASN A 91 22.00 5.50 -31.68
C ASN A 91 21.73 6.73 -32.56
N PHE A 92 20.46 7.05 -32.88
CA PHE A 92 20.15 8.07 -33.91
C PHE A 92 19.66 9.42 -33.38
N TYR A 93 19.31 9.53 -32.09
CA TYR A 93 18.79 10.79 -31.52
C TYR A 93 19.70 11.31 -30.40
N PRO A 94 20.22 12.55 -30.50
CA PRO A 94 20.99 13.16 -29.43
C PRO A 94 20.12 13.32 -28.17
N SER A 95 20.52 12.63 -27.11
CA SER A 95 19.88 12.72 -25.80
C SER A 95 20.48 13.88 -25.03
N SER A 96 19.67 14.81 -24.52
CA SER A 96 20.10 15.78 -23.51
C SER A 96 19.82 15.22 -22.10
N PRO A 97 20.46 15.76 -21.04
CA PRO A 97 20.14 15.39 -19.66
C PRO A 97 18.63 15.49 -19.35
N LEU A 98 17.99 16.59 -19.78
CA LEU A 98 16.55 16.79 -19.57
C LEU A 98 15.69 15.77 -20.34
N LYS A 99 16.12 15.33 -21.53
CA LYS A 99 15.42 14.24 -22.25
C LYS A 99 15.56 12.91 -21.52
N LEU A 100 16.70 12.62 -20.88
CA LEU A 100 16.88 11.43 -20.04
C LEU A 100 15.97 11.49 -18.81
N PHE A 101 15.92 12.62 -18.12
CA PHE A 101 15.00 12.82 -17.01
C PHE A 101 13.54 12.66 -17.46
N GLY A 102 13.18 13.24 -18.60
CA GLY A 102 11.85 13.08 -19.19
C GLY A 102 11.48 11.62 -19.48
N GLN A 103 12.44 10.75 -19.83
CA GLN A 103 12.18 9.32 -19.97
C GLN A 103 11.91 8.64 -18.62
N PHE A 104 12.66 8.99 -17.57
CA PHE A 104 12.39 8.51 -16.21
C PHE A 104 10.97 8.88 -15.76
N VAL A 105 10.58 10.16 -15.94
CA VAL A 105 9.23 10.64 -15.61
C VAL A 105 8.16 9.90 -16.42
N GLN A 106 8.40 9.62 -17.71
CA GLN A 106 7.48 8.82 -18.52
C GLN A 106 7.31 7.40 -17.98
N TYR A 107 8.40 6.73 -17.56
CA TYR A 107 8.30 5.40 -16.94
C TYR A 107 7.51 5.43 -15.63
N PHE A 108 7.73 6.45 -14.80
CA PHE A 108 6.97 6.66 -13.58
C PHE A 108 5.47 6.84 -13.88
N ILE A 109 5.10 7.74 -14.80
CA ILE A 109 3.70 7.98 -15.19
C ILE A 109 3.03 6.71 -15.71
N ILE A 110 3.71 5.97 -16.60
CA ILE A 110 3.18 4.72 -17.17
C ILE A 110 2.88 3.71 -16.07
N LEU A 111 3.84 3.52 -15.14
CA LEU A 111 3.66 2.61 -14.03
C LEU A 111 2.54 3.07 -13.10
N SER A 112 2.48 4.37 -12.75
CA SER A 112 1.39 4.93 -11.93
C SER A 112 0.01 4.69 -12.56
N CYS A 113 -0.17 5.00 -13.84
CA CYS A 113 -1.43 4.78 -14.55
C CYS A 113 -1.76 3.30 -14.75
N SER A 114 -0.78 2.40 -14.60
CA SER A 114 -1.00 0.96 -14.75
C SER A 114 -1.25 0.25 -13.43
N THR A 115 -0.95 0.85 -12.28
CA THR A 115 -1.09 0.21 -10.96
C THR A 115 -2.16 0.84 -10.07
N LEU A 116 -2.54 2.10 -10.31
CA LEU A 116 -3.50 2.85 -9.47
C LEU A 116 -4.98 2.58 -9.81
N PHE A 117 -5.31 1.44 -10.44
CA PHE A 117 -6.69 1.07 -10.74
C PHE A 117 -7.53 0.82 -9.48
N SER A 118 -6.93 0.28 -8.42
CA SER A 118 -7.58 0.08 -7.12
C SER A 118 -8.08 1.40 -6.52
N ILE A 119 -7.35 2.50 -6.72
CA ILE A 119 -7.78 3.83 -6.28
C ILE A 119 -9.04 4.29 -7.03
N SER A 120 -9.14 4.03 -8.33
CA SER A 120 -10.36 4.33 -9.09
C SER A 120 -11.56 3.54 -8.57
N PHE A 121 -11.37 2.27 -8.19
CA PHE A 121 -12.41 1.47 -7.55
C PHE A 121 -12.86 2.09 -6.22
N SER A 122 -11.92 2.41 -5.33
CA SER A 122 -12.24 3.03 -4.03
C SER A 122 -12.95 4.38 -4.23
N LEU A 123 -12.55 5.18 -5.23
CA LEU A 123 -13.25 6.42 -5.58
C LEU A 123 -14.70 6.16 -6.03
N GLY A 124 -14.94 5.11 -6.81
CA GLY A 124 -16.30 4.72 -7.22
C GLY A 124 -17.18 4.38 -6.02
N VAL A 125 -16.67 3.57 -5.09
CA VAL A 125 -17.37 3.20 -3.84
C VAL A 125 -17.69 4.46 -3.02
N LYS A 126 -16.68 5.31 -2.78
CA LYS A 126 -16.83 6.54 -1.99
C LYS A 126 -17.82 7.50 -2.62
N THR A 127 -17.79 7.64 -3.94
CA THR A 127 -18.74 8.52 -4.65
C THR A 127 -20.17 8.00 -4.51
N ARG A 128 -20.40 6.67 -4.57
CA ARG A 128 -21.74 6.11 -4.36
C ARG A 128 -22.23 6.37 -2.94
N VAL A 129 -21.38 6.13 -1.94
CA VAL A 129 -21.73 6.41 -0.53
C VAL A 129 -22.17 7.86 -0.36
N ASN A 130 -21.34 8.80 -0.82
CA ASN A 130 -21.59 10.23 -0.64
C ASN A 130 -22.84 10.75 -1.36
N ILE A 131 -23.27 10.11 -2.45
CA ILE A 131 -24.42 10.56 -3.25
C ILE A 131 -25.71 9.83 -2.86
N TYR A 132 -25.66 8.52 -2.59
CA TYR A 132 -26.85 7.68 -2.43
C TYR A 132 -27.27 7.46 -0.98
N TYR A 133 -26.34 7.48 -0.02
CA TYR A 133 -26.63 7.14 1.38
C TYR A 133 -26.94 8.40 2.19
N THR A 134 -28.10 9.00 1.89
CA THR A 134 -28.70 10.06 2.71
C THR A 134 -29.32 9.48 3.99
N ASP A 135 -29.46 10.28 5.04
CA ASP A 135 -30.07 9.85 6.32
C ASP A 135 -31.45 9.18 6.12
N ASP A 136 -32.27 9.73 5.23
CA ASP A 136 -33.57 9.17 4.87
C ASP A 136 -33.46 7.81 4.18
N TYR A 137 -32.46 7.62 3.32
CA TYR A 137 -32.22 6.34 2.64
C TYR A 137 -31.69 5.29 3.61
N ILE A 138 -30.76 5.67 4.49
CA ILE A 138 -30.21 4.81 5.55
C ILE A 138 -31.35 4.25 6.41
N LYS A 139 -32.30 5.10 6.81
CA LYS A 139 -33.49 4.67 7.58
C LYS A 139 -34.33 3.66 6.81
N LYS A 140 -34.69 3.97 5.56
CA LYS A 140 -35.46 3.06 4.68
C LYS A 140 -34.75 1.73 4.45
N LEU A 141 -33.42 1.76 4.36
CA LEU A 141 -32.61 0.58 4.14
C LEU A 141 -32.56 -0.32 5.37
N SER A 142 -32.48 0.27 6.57
CA SER A 142 -32.61 -0.45 7.84
C SER A 142 -33.96 -1.20 7.93
N ASP A 143 -35.04 -0.51 7.53
CA ASP A 143 -36.39 -1.09 7.51
C ASP A 143 -36.55 -2.23 6.48
N LYS A 144 -35.87 -2.13 5.33
CA LYS A 144 -35.97 -3.09 4.20
C LYS A 144 -35.34 -4.45 4.50
N PHE A 145 -34.30 -4.49 5.33
CA PHE A 145 -33.61 -5.73 5.68
C PHE A 145 -33.88 -6.10 7.14
N PRO A 146 -35.11 -6.40 7.58
CA PRO A 146 -35.38 -6.77 8.97
C PRO A 146 -34.66 -8.07 9.35
N PHE A 147 -34.30 -8.22 10.63
CA PHE A 147 -33.62 -9.43 11.10
C PHE A 147 -34.52 -10.66 10.91
N GLN A 148 -34.04 -11.67 10.18
CA GLN A 148 -34.56 -13.01 10.33
C GLN A 148 -33.80 -13.67 11.48
N GLN A 149 -34.50 -13.87 12.59
CA GLN A 149 -34.06 -14.74 13.67
C GLN A 149 -33.68 -16.08 13.05
N GLN A 150 -32.40 -16.43 13.09
CA GLN A 150 -31.94 -17.74 12.64
C GLN A 150 -32.72 -18.77 13.44
N ASN A 151 -33.60 -19.48 12.73
CA ASN A 151 -34.74 -20.18 13.29
C ASN A 151 -34.35 -21.25 14.32
N LYS A 152 -35.09 -21.25 15.44
CA LYS A 152 -35.61 -22.43 16.16
C LYS A 152 -34.66 -23.62 16.32
N ILE A 153 -34.13 -23.78 17.53
CA ILE A 153 -34.03 -25.13 18.11
C ILE A 153 -35.48 -25.65 18.19
N SER A 154 -35.80 -26.66 17.39
CA SER A 154 -37.03 -27.45 17.52
C SER A 154 -37.11 -28.01 18.96
N PRO A 155 -38.24 -27.90 19.68
CA PRO A 155 -38.39 -28.48 21.03
C PRO A 155 -38.39 -30.03 21.08
N GLN A 156 -37.88 -30.73 20.06
CA GLN A 156 -37.90 -32.19 20.00
C GLN A 156 -36.55 -32.87 20.27
N VAL A 157 -35.54 -32.16 20.79
CA VAL A 157 -34.26 -32.78 21.18
C VAL A 157 -33.89 -32.51 22.65
N LEU A 158 -34.89 -32.26 23.51
CA LEU A 158 -34.69 -32.02 24.95
C LEU A 158 -35.11 -33.19 25.84
N ASP A 159 -35.10 -34.41 25.30
CA ASP A 159 -35.46 -35.64 26.04
C ASP A 159 -34.40 -36.76 25.94
N GLY A 160 -33.18 -36.44 25.51
CA GLY A 160 -32.17 -37.47 25.18
C GLY A 160 -30.74 -37.26 25.66
N LEU A 161 -30.41 -36.20 26.39
CA LEU A 161 -29.04 -35.95 26.85
C LEU A 161 -29.01 -35.46 28.30
N SER A 162 -29.56 -36.27 29.20
CA SER A 162 -29.15 -36.31 30.60
C SER A 162 -28.33 -37.58 30.81
N THR A 163 -27.02 -37.50 30.60
CA THR A 163 -26.00 -38.26 31.36
C THR A 163 -24.62 -37.99 30.74
N ASP A 164 -23.70 -37.65 31.63
CA ASP A 164 -22.25 -37.75 31.51
C ASP A 164 -21.56 -36.73 30.59
N PHE A 165 -20.92 -35.73 31.19
CA PHE A 165 -19.45 -35.62 31.21
C PHE A 165 -19.01 -34.52 32.20
N GLU A 166 -17.99 -34.86 32.99
CA GLU A 166 -17.39 -34.09 34.08
C GLU A 166 -16.68 -32.78 33.64
N GLU A 167 -16.60 -31.84 34.60
CA GLU A 167 -15.82 -30.60 34.65
C GLU A 167 -14.29 -30.76 34.38
N PRO A 168 -13.44 -29.70 34.20
CA PRO A 168 -13.47 -28.45 34.97
C PRO A 168 -13.19 -27.12 34.25
N ALA A 169 -13.70 -26.08 34.89
CA ALA A 169 -13.43 -24.67 34.67
C ALA A 169 -11.94 -24.29 34.70
N LYS A 170 -11.49 -23.49 33.72
CA LYS A 170 -10.59 -22.34 33.88
C LYS A 170 -10.30 -21.64 32.53
N VAL A 171 -10.05 -20.34 32.63
CA VAL A 171 -9.55 -19.41 31.58
C VAL A 171 -10.64 -18.74 30.74
N LEU A 172 -11.23 -17.65 31.27
CA LEU A 172 -11.15 -16.31 30.66
C LEU A 172 -11.90 -15.28 31.54
N SER A 173 -11.31 -14.90 32.68
CA SER A 173 -11.77 -13.77 33.50
C SER A 173 -10.59 -12.90 33.94
N HIS A 174 -9.96 -12.23 32.98
CA HIS A 174 -9.06 -11.11 33.26
C HIS A 174 -9.34 -9.96 32.28
N GLN A 175 -10.43 -9.22 32.50
CA GLN A 175 -10.48 -7.77 32.20
C GLN A 175 -11.80 -7.11 32.66
N LYS A 176 -12.10 -7.14 33.96
CA LYS A 176 -12.98 -6.12 34.58
C LYS A 176 -12.87 -6.14 36.10
N LEU A 177 -11.70 -5.84 36.64
CA LEU A 177 -11.54 -5.68 38.07
C LEU A 177 -10.52 -4.58 38.39
N ASP A 178 -10.83 -3.35 37.96
CA ASP A 178 -10.14 -2.13 38.42
C ASP A 178 -11.09 -0.92 38.39
N THR A 179 -12.29 -1.07 38.96
CA THR A 179 -13.10 0.06 39.44
C THR A 179 -14.12 -0.48 40.44
N LEU A 180 -14.10 0.05 41.67
CA LEU A 180 -14.94 -0.28 42.83
C LEU A 180 -14.30 -1.19 43.90
N LYS A 181 -13.23 -0.68 44.51
CA LYS A 181 -12.97 -0.86 45.94
C LYS A 181 -13.06 0.49 46.64
N SER A 182 -14.18 0.76 47.31
CA SER A 182 -14.17 1.64 48.48
C SER A 182 -15.45 1.43 49.32
N VAL A 183 -15.21 0.83 50.49
CA VAL A 183 -15.90 1.04 51.77
C VAL A 183 -17.23 0.28 52.00
N THR A 184 -17.06 -0.78 52.78
CA THR A 184 -18.02 -1.48 53.64
C THR A 184 -18.56 -0.62 54.78
N SER A 185 -19.85 -0.77 55.12
CA SER A 185 -20.32 -0.77 56.51
C SER A 185 -21.55 -1.69 56.64
N ILE A 186 -21.45 -2.55 57.64
CA ILE A 186 -22.43 -3.54 58.12
C ILE A 186 -23.55 -2.82 58.87
N ASP A 187 -24.79 -3.33 58.82
CA ASP A 187 -25.70 -3.36 59.97
C ASP A 187 -26.75 -4.48 59.83
N ASP A 188 -26.95 -5.19 60.94
CA ASP A 188 -27.74 -6.41 61.12
C ASP A 188 -29.24 -6.15 61.40
N ASN A 189 -30.02 -7.23 61.27
CA ASN A 189 -31.37 -7.51 61.80
C ASN A 189 -32.58 -7.32 60.85
N ASN A 190 -33.09 -8.43 60.30
CA ASN A 190 -34.36 -9.02 60.77
C ASN A 190 -34.65 -10.37 60.10
N SER A 191 -35.21 -11.29 60.89
CA SER A 191 -35.72 -12.60 60.47
C SER A 191 -37.11 -12.49 59.85
N GLU A 192 -37.33 -13.04 58.66
CA GLU A 192 -38.59 -13.71 58.32
C GLU A 192 -38.44 -14.58 57.07
N THR A 193 -38.77 -15.85 57.21
CA THR A 193 -38.91 -16.83 56.13
C THR A 193 -40.10 -16.49 55.25
N THR A 194 -39.87 -16.26 53.96
CA THR A 194 -40.90 -16.40 52.92
C THR A 194 -40.30 -17.11 51.72
N GLU A 195 -40.84 -18.29 51.41
CA GLU A 195 -40.65 -18.99 50.14
C GLU A 195 -40.97 -18.01 49.01
N THR A 196 -39.94 -17.56 48.29
CA THR A 196 -40.15 -16.87 47.03
C THR A 196 -39.70 -17.83 45.94
N THR A 197 -40.69 -18.44 45.31
CA THR A 197 -40.53 -19.17 44.05
C THR A 197 -39.77 -18.25 43.10
N ALA A 198 -38.53 -18.61 42.76
CA ALA A 198 -37.79 -17.91 41.73
C ALA A 198 -38.54 -18.12 40.42
N THR A 199 -39.40 -17.19 40.05
CA THR A 199 -39.79 -16.97 38.67
C THR A 199 -38.49 -16.66 37.95
N VAL A 200 -38.00 -17.64 37.17
CA VAL A 200 -36.97 -17.41 36.17
C VAL A 200 -37.57 -16.40 35.21
N ASP A 201 -37.23 -15.13 35.43
CA ASP A 201 -37.57 -14.05 34.54
C ASP A 201 -36.79 -14.32 33.25
N HIS A 202 -37.50 -14.78 32.22
CA HIS A 202 -36.99 -14.75 30.87
C HIS A 202 -36.90 -13.27 30.50
N SER A 203 -35.83 -12.61 30.95
CA SER A 203 -35.44 -11.29 30.47
C SER A 203 -35.43 -11.35 28.95
N GLY A 204 -36.45 -10.71 28.37
CA GLY A 204 -36.49 -10.46 26.95
C GLY A 204 -35.20 -9.76 26.59
N TYR A 205 -34.46 -10.31 25.64
CA TYR A 205 -33.52 -9.49 24.90
C TYR A 205 -34.34 -8.38 24.26
N ASP A 206 -34.23 -7.17 24.83
CA ASP A 206 -34.98 -6.01 24.39
C ASP A 206 -34.68 -5.74 22.90
N GLU A 207 -35.73 -5.83 22.09
CA GLU A 207 -35.72 -5.61 20.64
C GLU A 207 -35.08 -4.25 20.26
N HIS A 208 -35.16 -3.28 21.17
CA HIS A 208 -34.54 -1.96 21.05
C HIS A 208 -33.01 -1.99 21.13
N GLN A 209 -32.42 -2.83 21.97
CA GLN A 209 -30.96 -2.87 22.18
C GLN A 209 -30.23 -3.54 21.01
N TYR A 210 -30.91 -4.43 20.28
CA TYR A 210 -30.39 -5.12 19.10
C TYR A 210 -30.56 -4.30 17.81
N TYR A 211 -31.66 -3.55 17.67
CA TYR A 211 -31.90 -2.65 16.55
C TYR A 211 -30.88 -1.50 16.50
N ASP A 212 -30.44 -1.03 17.68
CA ASP A 212 -29.38 -0.01 17.83
C ASP A 212 -28.06 -0.49 17.19
N SER A 213 -27.62 -1.70 17.54
CA SER A 213 -26.35 -2.29 17.07
C SER A 213 -26.19 -2.40 15.55
N LYS A 214 -27.30 -2.51 14.80
CA LYS A 214 -27.29 -2.68 13.34
C LYS A 214 -27.27 -1.34 12.60
N THR A 215 -28.01 -0.38 13.12
CA THR A 215 -27.98 1.01 12.64
C THR A 215 -26.60 1.61 12.92
N ASP A 216 -26.00 1.21 14.05
CA ASP A 216 -24.61 1.48 14.40
C ASP A 216 -23.64 0.84 13.40
N ASN A 217 -23.82 -0.44 13.05
CA ASN A 217 -22.98 -1.10 12.03
C ASN A 217 -23.05 -0.37 10.69
N LEU A 218 -24.25 -0.10 10.14
CA LEU A 218 -24.38 0.60 8.86
C LEU A 218 -23.70 1.97 8.90
N THR A 219 -23.96 2.75 9.96
CA THR A 219 -23.40 4.09 10.12
C THR A 219 -21.88 4.03 10.23
N GLU A 220 -21.34 3.09 11.00
CA GLU A 220 -19.89 2.92 11.17
C GLU A 220 -19.22 2.43 9.88
N ASN A 221 -19.85 1.52 9.15
CA ASN A 221 -19.37 1.03 7.85
C ASN A 221 -19.31 2.15 6.80
N LEU A 222 -20.34 3.00 6.74
CA LEU A 222 -20.36 4.18 5.87
C LEU A 222 -19.28 5.19 6.28
N ARG A 223 -19.12 5.45 7.59
CA ARG A 223 -18.04 6.29 8.11
C ARG A 223 -16.66 5.74 7.77
N MET A 224 -16.45 4.43 7.86
CA MET A 224 -15.18 3.80 7.48
C MET A 224 -14.89 3.99 5.98
N ILE A 225 -15.88 3.84 5.10
CA ILE A 225 -15.72 4.09 3.66
C ILE A 225 -15.43 5.57 3.39
N GLU A 226 -16.11 6.48 4.10
CA GLU A 226 -15.93 7.92 3.93
C GLU A 226 -14.56 8.38 4.44
N ASN A 227 -14.12 7.84 5.59
CA ASN A 227 -12.82 8.11 6.21
C ASN A 227 -11.68 7.33 5.56
N PHE A 228 -11.96 6.39 4.65
CA PHE A 228 -10.94 5.67 3.90
C PHE A 228 -10.04 6.66 3.14
N SER A 229 -8.83 6.83 3.65
CA SER A 229 -7.86 7.80 3.17
C SER A 229 -7.28 7.34 1.83
N MET A 230 -7.70 7.97 0.74
CA MET A 230 -7.11 7.73 -0.59
C MET A 230 -5.59 7.99 -0.57
N THR A 231 -5.16 8.95 0.24
CA THR A 231 -3.77 9.39 0.37
C THR A 231 -2.88 8.27 0.93
N GLU A 232 -3.32 7.58 1.98
CA GLU A 232 -2.56 6.47 2.59
C GLU A 232 -2.40 5.29 1.63
N ASN A 233 -3.45 4.97 0.90
CA ASN A 233 -3.42 3.89 -0.10
C ASN A 233 -2.49 4.23 -1.27
N ILE A 234 -2.57 5.45 -1.80
CA ILE A 234 -1.65 5.92 -2.86
C ILE A 234 -0.20 5.83 -2.37
N LEU A 235 0.05 6.23 -1.11
CA LEU A 235 1.39 6.23 -0.54
C LEU A 235 2.02 4.83 -0.48
N ALA A 236 1.23 3.79 -0.28
CA ALA A 236 1.73 2.40 -0.33
C ALA A 236 2.26 1.99 -1.71
N TYR A 237 1.70 2.52 -2.80
CA TYR A 237 2.12 2.19 -4.18
C TYR A 237 3.32 3.01 -4.66
N ILE A 238 3.48 4.25 -4.19
CA ILE A 238 4.55 5.17 -4.67
C ILE A 238 5.96 4.57 -4.55
N PRO A 239 6.40 3.97 -3.43
CA PRO A 239 7.73 3.36 -3.32
C PRO A 239 7.98 2.32 -4.40
N LEU A 240 7.00 1.43 -4.63
CA LEU A 240 7.12 0.36 -5.62
C LEU A 240 7.21 0.94 -7.04
N ILE A 241 6.36 1.92 -7.38
CA ILE A 241 6.38 2.61 -8.68
C ILE A 241 7.73 3.32 -8.88
N PHE A 242 8.24 3.99 -7.86
CA PHE A 242 9.53 4.68 -7.92
C PHE A 242 10.70 3.70 -8.12
N ILE A 243 10.72 2.58 -7.39
CA ILE A 243 11.75 1.55 -7.54
C ILE A 243 11.70 0.93 -8.93
N LEU A 244 10.52 0.54 -9.42
CA LEU A 244 10.35 -0.06 -10.75
C LEU A 244 10.73 0.90 -11.87
N SER A 245 10.31 2.17 -11.79
CA SER A 245 10.67 3.19 -12.78
C SER A 245 12.19 3.44 -12.80
N THR A 246 12.83 3.47 -11.63
CA THR A 246 14.28 3.60 -11.50
C THR A 246 15.01 2.39 -12.07
N LEU A 247 14.52 1.17 -11.83
CA LEU A 247 15.11 -0.06 -12.36
C LEU A 247 15.06 -0.11 -13.89
N ILE A 248 13.90 0.22 -14.47
CA ILE A 248 13.73 0.32 -15.94
C ILE A 248 14.64 1.42 -16.50
N PHE A 249 14.75 2.55 -15.81
CA PHE A 249 15.64 3.64 -16.21
C PHE A 249 17.11 3.21 -16.20
N CYS A 250 17.58 2.57 -15.12
CA CYS A 250 18.94 2.02 -15.02
C CYS A 250 19.24 1.03 -16.16
N PHE A 251 18.33 0.09 -16.42
CA PHE A 251 18.45 -0.87 -17.54
C PHE A 251 18.59 -0.14 -18.89
N ARG A 252 17.73 0.86 -19.15
CA ARG A 252 17.69 1.58 -20.43
C ARG A 252 18.94 2.45 -20.63
N VAL A 253 19.44 3.09 -19.57
CA VAL A 253 20.62 3.96 -19.64
C VAL A 253 21.92 3.17 -19.69
N THR A 254 22.12 2.21 -18.79
CA THR A 254 23.42 1.52 -18.61
C THR A 254 23.54 0.15 -19.29
N ASN A 255 22.42 -0.45 -19.72
CA ASN A 255 22.28 -1.82 -20.24
C ASN A 255 22.08 -2.90 -19.16
N LEU A 256 21.56 -4.05 -19.59
CA LEU A 256 21.30 -5.21 -18.74
C LEU A 256 22.55 -5.71 -18.01
N ARG A 257 23.67 -5.80 -18.73
CA ARG A 257 24.94 -6.29 -18.18
C ARG A 257 25.35 -5.50 -16.94
N THR A 258 25.39 -4.17 -17.04
CA THR A 258 25.77 -3.29 -15.92
C THR A 258 24.75 -3.34 -14.78
N LEU A 259 23.45 -3.40 -15.09
CA LEU A 259 22.41 -3.53 -14.07
C LEU A 259 22.53 -4.83 -13.28
N LEU A 260 22.75 -5.97 -13.95
CA LEU A 260 22.96 -7.27 -13.29
C LEU A 260 24.18 -7.24 -12.37
N PHE A 261 25.29 -6.67 -12.82
CA PHE A 261 26.46 -6.48 -11.95
C PHE A 261 26.18 -5.54 -10.77
N THR A 262 25.26 -4.57 -10.91
CA THR A 262 24.84 -3.70 -9.80
C THR A 262 24.06 -4.48 -8.74
N ILE A 263 23.19 -5.39 -9.16
CA ILE A 263 22.44 -6.26 -8.25
C ILE A 263 23.40 -7.18 -7.50
N ILE A 264 24.35 -7.81 -8.22
CA ILE A 264 25.38 -8.67 -7.61
C ILE A 264 26.25 -7.86 -6.64
N PHE A 265 26.73 -6.67 -7.05
CA PHE A 265 27.51 -5.77 -6.21
C PHE A 265 26.76 -5.39 -4.93
N SER A 266 25.49 -5.02 -5.04
CA SER A 266 24.66 -4.67 -3.87
C SER A 266 24.48 -5.87 -2.94
N GLY A 267 24.28 -7.07 -3.49
CA GLY A 267 24.17 -8.31 -2.70
C GLY A 267 25.45 -8.62 -1.93
N ILE A 268 26.61 -8.55 -2.60
CA ILE A 268 27.91 -8.72 -1.95
C ILE A 268 28.14 -7.64 -0.89
N LEU A 269 27.81 -6.39 -1.19
CA LEU A 269 27.94 -5.28 -0.24
C LEU A 269 27.09 -5.50 1.01
N VAL A 270 25.84 -5.96 0.87
CA VAL A 270 24.97 -6.29 2.00
C VAL A 270 25.55 -7.40 2.87
N LEU A 271 26.15 -8.43 2.27
CA LEU A 271 26.83 -9.49 3.02
C LEU A 271 28.04 -8.95 3.82
N VAL A 272 28.86 -8.12 3.18
CA VAL A 272 30.01 -7.48 3.84
C VAL A 272 29.54 -6.59 4.99
N LEU A 273 28.54 -5.73 4.77
CA LEU A 273 27.96 -4.88 5.81
C LEU A 273 27.31 -5.71 6.93
N GLY A 274 26.72 -6.87 6.60
CA GLY A 274 26.18 -7.80 7.59
C GLY A 274 27.26 -8.36 8.52
N ILE A 275 28.43 -8.72 7.99
CA ILE A 275 29.57 -9.17 8.81
C ILE A 275 30.06 -8.03 9.71
N PHE A 276 30.23 -6.81 9.18
CA PHE A 276 30.60 -5.66 10.01
C PHE A 276 29.56 -5.34 11.08
N SER A 277 28.28 -5.48 10.76
CA SER A 277 27.17 -5.30 11.71
C SER A 277 27.21 -6.32 12.83
N LEU A 278 27.53 -7.58 12.52
CA LEU A 278 27.71 -8.63 13.53
C LEU A 278 28.89 -8.31 14.46
N ILE A 279 30.03 -7.89 13.90
CA ILE A 279 31.21 -7.50 14.70
C ILE A 279 30.85 -6.33 15.64
N MET A 280 30.16 -5.30 15.13
CA MET A 280 29.72 -4.17 15.96
C MET A 280 28.74 -4.59 17.04
N ALA A 281 27.79 -5.47 16.72
CA ALA A 281 26.83 -5.99 17.70
C ALA A 281 27.55 -6.71 18.86
N LEU A 282 28.54 -7.56 18.57
CA LEU A 282 29.33 -8.24 19.60
C LEU A 282 30.14 -7.27 20.45
N GLY A 283 30.57 -6.14 19.88
CA GLY A 283 31.23 -5.05 20.59
C GLY A 283 30.29 -4.08 21.34
N GLY A 284 28.99 -4.37 21.42
CA GLY A 284 27.99 -3.52 22.07
C GLY A 284 27.52 -2.31 21.24
N GLY A 285 27.95 -2.19 19.99
CA GLY A 285 27.68 -1.06 19.09
C GLY A 285 26.32 -1.11 18.36
N HIS A 286 25.29 -1.71 18.95
CA HIS A 286 23.98 -1.91 18.30
C HIS A 286 23.37 -0.62 17.72
N SER A 287 23.47 0.49 18.46
CA SER A 287 22.94 1.79 18.05
C SER A 287 23.59 2.37 16.79
N SER A 288 24.81 1.92 16.45
CA SER A 288 25.60 2.43 15.33
C SER A 288 25.42 1.63 14.04
N ILE A 289 24.71 0.49 14.07
CA ILE A 289 24.57 -0.41 12.92
C ILE A 289 23.84 0.30 11.77
N LEU A 290 22.72 0.99 12.02
CA LEU A 290 21.99 1.69 10.96
C LEU A 290 22.82 2.82 10.32
N TRP A 291 23.61 3.53 11.12
CA TRP A 291 24.54 4.55 10.64
C TRP A 291 25.56 3.98 9.66
N LEU A 292 26.08 2.77 9.89
CA LEU A 292 27.01 2.10 8.98
C LEU A 292 26.41 1.93 7.56
N TYR A 293 25.16 1.46 7.47
CA TYR A 293 24.48 1.29 6.18
C TYR A 293 24.24 2.63 5.47
N ILE A 294 23.76 3.63 6.20
CA ILE A 294 23.46 4.96 5.65
C ILE A 294 24.73 5.66 5.15
N ILE A 295 25.79 5.67 5.97
CA ILE A 295 27.08 6.29 5.62
C ILE A 295 27.70 5.59 4.43
N THR A 296 27.61 4.26 4.36
CA THR A 296 28.13 3.50 3.21
C THR A 296 27.35 3.83 1.93
N ALA A 297 26.02 3.91 2.00
CA ALA A 297 25.19 4.27 0.85
C ALA A 297 25.52 5.69 0.34
N TYR A 298 25.58 6.69 1.22
CA TYR A 298 25.96 8.05 0.84
C TYR A 298 27.42 8.17 0.40
N GLY A 299 28.33 7.39 1.00
CA GLY A 299 29.72 7.31 0.58
C GLY A 299 29.86 6.83 -0.86
N ILE A 300 29.14 5.76 -1.24
CA ILE A 300 29.10 5.26 -2.62
C ILE A 300 28.49 6.31 -3.57
N ILE A 301 27.43 7.00 -3.14
CA ILE A 301 26.82 8.09 -3.90
C ILE A 301 27.85 9.20 -4.15
N VAL A 302 28.59 9.65 -3.13
CA VAL A 302 29.62 10.70 -3.32
C VAL A 302 30.75 10.22 -4.22
N ILE A 303 31.23 8.98 -4.03
CA ILE A 303 32.29 8.37 -4.86
C ILE A 303 31.86 8.27 -6.33
N SER A 304 30.59 7.97 -6.59
CA SER A 304 30.09 7.82 -7.96
C SER A 304 30.12 9.14 -8.74
N PHE A 305 29.95 10.31 -8.10
CA PHE A 305 30.15 11.62 -8.75
C PHE A 305 31.59 11.80 -9.23
N GLY A 306 32.58 11.44 -8.41
CA GLY A 306 34.00 11.68 -8.69
C GLY A 306 34.61 10.71 -9.70
N LEU A 307 34.21 9.44 -9.67
CA LEU A 307 34.85 8.39 -10.47
C LEU A 307 34.34 8.25 -11.91
N VAL A 308 33.32 9.02 -12.32
CA VAL A 308 32.66 8.84 -13.63
C VAL A 308 33.60 8.76 -14.82
N THR A 309 34.63 9.60 -14.86
CA THR A 309 35.60 9.66 -15.97
C THR A 309 36.92 8.97 -15.67
N GLN A 310 37.13 8.52 -14.44
CA GLN A 310 38.42 8.03 -13.96
C GLN A 310 38.55 6.50 -14.00
N VAL A 311 37.42 5.79 -13.96
CA VAL A 311 37.40 4.32 -13.97
C VAL A 311 36.79 3.77 -15.25
N ARG A 312 36.99 2.46 -15.49
CA ARG A 312 36.36 1.78 -16.64
C ARG A 312 34.84 1.98 -16.60
N LYS A 313 34.25 2.18 -17.78
CA LYS A 313 32.82 2.50 -17.96
C LYS A 313 31.91 1.55 -17.19
N LEU A 314 32.21 0.25 -17.19
CA LEU A 314 31.47 -0.77 -16.45
C LEU A 314 31.39 -0.46 -14.93
N TYR A 315 32.53 -0.21 -14.28
CA TYR A 315 32.59 -0.01 -12.83
C TYR A 315 31.92 1.31 -12.42
N SER A 316 32.14 2.38 -13.18
CA SER A 316 31.41 3.63 -12.95
C SER A 316 29.90 3.41 -13.13
N GLY A 317 29.48 2.67 -14.15
CA GLY A 317 28.07 2.36 -14.39
C GLY A 317 27.40 1.60 -13.23
N ILE A 318 28.14 0.69 -12.58
CA ILE A 318 27.67 -0.01 -11.39
C ILE A 318 27.42 0.97 -10.24
N LEU A 319 28.37 1.86 -9.95
CA LEU A 319 28.24 2.86 -8.89
C LEU A 319 27.11 3.87 -9.19
N LEU A 320 26.94 4.24 -10.46
CA LEU A 320 25.86 5.13 -10.90
C LEU A 320 24.48 4.49 -10.69
N ASN A 321 24.28 3.24 -11.10
CA ASN A 321 23.03 2.50 -10.87
C ASN A 321 22.76 2.28 -9.39
N PHE A 322 23.79 1.95 -8.60
CA PHE A 322 23.67 1.82 -7.15
C PHE A 322 23.16 3.13 -6.54
N SER A 323 23.77 4.26 -6.91
CA SER A 323 23.37 5.57 -6.41
C SER A 323 21.92 5.90 -6.74
N LEU A 324 21.48 5.62 -7.97
CA LEU A 324 20.08 5.82 -8.38
C LEU A 324 19.09 4.97 -7.57
N LEU A 325 19.41 3.70 -7.34
CA LEU A 325 18.51 2.76 -6.66
C LEU A 325 18.45 3.00 -5.15
N PHE A 326 19.58 3.35 -4.52
CA PHE A 326 19.69 3.40 -3.07
C PHE A 326 19.59 4.81 -2.47
N PHE A 327 19.58 5.88 -3.28
CA PHE A 327 19.41 7.24 -2.76
C PHE A 327 18.12 7.41 -1.95
N VAL A 328 16.96 7.03 -2.50
CA VAL A 328 15.67 7.19 -1.82
C VAL A 328 15.58 6.32 -0.55
N PRO A 329 15.87 4.99 -0.60
CA PRO A 329 15.90 4.17 0.61
C PRO A 329 16.87 4.68 1.68
N ALA A 330 18.07 5.13 1.31
CA ALA A 330 19.04 5.69 2.26
C ALA A 330 18.53 6.98 2.92
N THR A 331 17.87 7.84 2.14
CA THR A 331 17.28 9.09 2.65
C THR A 331 16.11 8.81 3.58
N PHE A 332 15.28 7.82 3.27
CA PHE A 332 14.21 7.37 4.15
C PHE A 332 14.77 6.81 5.47
N GLY A 333 15.76 5.91 5.41
CA GLY A 333 16.42 5.37 6.59
C GLY A 333 17.11 6.45 7.44
N PHE A 334 17.72 7.46 6.80
CA PHE A 334 18.31 8.60 7.48
C PHE A 334 17.27 9.42 8.23
N VAL A 335 16.13 9.76 7.61
CA VAL A 335 15.06 10.50 8.27
C VAL A 335 14.52 9.72 9.46
N VAL A 336 14.21 8.44 9.29
CA VAL A 336 13.72 7.58 10.38
C VAL A 336 14.71 7.54 11.55
N LEU A 337 16.02 7.55 11.27
CA LEU A 337 17.04 7.47 12.31
C LEU A 337 17.23 8.76 13.11
N ILE A 338 17.00 9.93 12.51
CA ILE A 338 17.16 11.23 13.18
C ILE A 338 15.87 11.73 13.83
N THR A 339 14.71 11.17 13.47
CA THR A 339 13.40 11.56 14.01
C THR A 339 12.92 10.59 15.07
N ASN A 340 12.25 11.09 16.10
CA ASN A 340 11.57 10.24 17.09
C ASN A 340 10.32 9.57 16.49
N SER A 341 9.86 8.47 17.10
CA SER A 341 8.66 7.73 16.71
C SER A 341 7.43 8.62 16.54
N ASP A 342 7.21 9.51 17.51
CA ASP A 342 6.02 10.35 17.57
C ASP A 342 5.97 11.35 16.40
N PHE A 343 7.14 11.88 16.01
CA PHE A 343 7.24 12.75 14.85
C PHE A 343 6.86 12.00 13.57
N PHE A 344 7.36 10.78 13.41
CA PHE A 344 7.12 9.98 12.23
C PHE A 344 5.66 9.54 12.12
N GLU A 345 5.02 9.17 13.24
CA GLU A 345 3.61 8.78 13.27
C GLU A 345 2.70 9.92 12.76
N HIS A 346 2.94 11.16 13.22
CA HIS A 346 2.13 12.31 12.82
C HIS A 346 2.49 12.86 11.42
N ASN A 347 3.73 12.66 10.96
CA ASN A 347 4.25 13.28 9.73
C ASN A 347 4.61 12.26 8.64
N PHE A 348 4.21 11.00 8.77
CA PHE A 348 4.58 9.93 7.83
C PHE A 348 4.27 10.30 6.38
N ILE A 349 3.04 10.76 6.14
CA ILE A 349 2.55 11.13 4.81
C ILE A 349 3.38 12.30 4.22
N PRO A 350 3.44 13.50 4.85
CA PRO A 350 4.19 14.62 4.28
C PRO A 350 5.70 14.32 4.15
N VAL A 351 6.31 13.63 5.12
CA VAL A 351 7.73 13.23 5.06
C VAL A 351 7.99 12.31 3.88
N SER A 352 7.11 11.34 3.63
CA SER A 352 7.28 10.40 2.52
C SER A 352 7.17 11.11 1.17
N TYR A 353 6.19 11.99 0.97
CA TYR A 353 6.10 12.80 -0.25
C TYR A 353 7.33 13.69 -0.45
N PHE A 354 7.84 14.30 0.63
CA PHE A 354 9.07 15.08 0.58
C PHE A 354 10.28 14.25 0.13
N ILE A 355 10.46 13.04 0.69
CA ILE A 355 11.53 12.13 0.31
C ILE A 355 11.43 11.71 -1.17
N PHE A 356 10.23 11.39 -1.66
CA PHE A 356 10.05 11.09 -3.09
C PHE A 356 10.33 12.30 -3.98
N GLY A 357 9.92 13.50 -3.57
CA GLY A 357 10.27 14.76 -4.23
C GLY A 357 11.79 14.97 -4.32
N LEU A 358 12.51 14.72 -3.23
CA LEU A 358 13.98 14.70 -3.22
C LEU A 358 14.54 13.62 -4.16
N GLY A 359 13.91 12.45 -4.24
CA GLY A 359 14.26 11.40 -5.19
C GLY A 359 14.17 11.87 -6.65
N PHE A 360 13.07 12.53 -7.03
CA PHE A 360 12.94 13.12 -8.38
C PHE A 360 13.99 14.20 -8.64
N LEU A 361 14.24 15.08 -7.66
CA LEU A 361 15.27 16.10 -7.76
C LEU A 361 16.67 15.48 -7.93
N PHE A 362 16.97 14.43 -7.17
CA PHE A 362 18.22 13.69 -7.29
C PHE A 362 18.36 13.12 -8.69
N VAL A 363 17.36 12.38 -9.20
CA VAL A 363 17.42 11.81 -10.57
C VAL A 363 17.61 12.93 -11.61
N LEU A 364 16.91 14.06 -11.48
CA LEU A 364 17.06 15.22 -12.37
C LEU A 364 18.51 15.72 -12.41
N LEU A 365 19.10 16.01 -11.26
CA LEU A 365 20.48 16.50 -11.16
C LEU A 365 21.47 15.43 -11.67
N TYR A 366 21.21 14.17 -11.34
CA TYR A 366 22.07 13.03 -11.67
C TYR A 366 22.06 12.71 -13.17
N THR A 367 21.02 13.11 -13.91
CA THR A 367 21.00 12.93 -15.38
C THR A 367 22.12 13.66 -16.10
N HIS A 368 22.66 14.74 -15.53
CA HIS A 368 23.82 15.43 -16.10
C HIS A 368 25.08 14.55 -16.07
N ILE A 369 25.23 13.77 -15.00
CA ILE A 369 26.36 12.85 -14.81
C ILE A 369 26.18 11.61 -15.66
N LEU A 370 24.96 11.05 -15.69
CA LEU A 370 24.63 9.93 -16.58
C LEU A 370 24.86 10.28 -18.05
N HIS A 371 24.55 11.51 -18.44
CA HIS A 371 24.80 11.98 -19.79
C HIS A 371 26.31 12.01 -20.11
N LYS A 372 27.15 12.53 -19.20
CA LYS A 372 28.62 12.49 -19.32
C LYS A 372 29.13 11.05 -19.38
N TRP A 373 28.67 10.18 -18.50
CA TRP A 373 29.06 8.77 -18.47
C TRP A 373 28.69 8.03 -19.77
N ARG A 374 27.50 8.30 -20.32
CA ARG A 374 27.02 7.67 -21.55
C ARG A 374 27.92 7.98 -22.75
N ALA A 375 28.55 9.16 -22.76
CA ALA A 375 29.46 9.59 -23.84
C ALA A 375 30.85 8.93 -23.78
N LEU A 376 31.20 8.21 -22.71
CA LEU A 376 32.48 7.52 -22.60
C LEU A 376 32.58 6.36 -23.61
N PRO A 377 33.76 6.09 -24.19
CA PRO A 377 33.99 4.91 -25.02
C PRO A 377 33.77 3.63 -24.20
N GLU A 378 33.36 2.55 -24.88
CA GLU A 378 33.06 1.26 -24.23
C GLU A 378 34.27 0.58 -23.60
#